data_AF-A0A078GXQ2-F1
#
_entry.id   AF-A0A078GXQ2-F1
#
_cell.length_a   1.000
_cell.length_b   1.000
_cell.length_c   1.000
_cell.angle_alpha   90.00
_cell.angle_beta   90.00
_cell.angle_gamma   90.00
#
_symmetry.space_group_name_H-M   'P 1'
#
loop_
_entity.id
_entity.type
_entity.pdbx_description
1 polymer ?
#
loop_
_entity_poly.entity_id
_entity_poly.type
_entity_poly.pdbx_seq_one_letter_code
_entity_poly.pdbx_strand_id
1 'polypeptide(L)'
;MGLVIRFDAYLMIVMLMGLGNAIGLSNGYKFYVGGRDGWILTPSEDYSHCSHRNRFQVNDTLYFKYAKEKDSVLEVSEEEYNICNTTHP
;
A
#
# COMPACT_ATOMS: atom_id res chain seq x y z
N MET A 1 39.05 -32.23 -22.97
CA MET A 1 37.70 -31.92 -23.48
C MET A 1 36.61 -32.18 -22.44
N GLY A 2 36.55 -33.36 -21.80
CA GLY A 2 35.53 -33.66 -20.77
C GLY A 2 35.58 -32.79 -19.50
N LEU A 3 36.75 -32.33 -19.06
CA LEU A 3 36.86 -31.43 -17.89
C LEU A 3 36.30 -30.03 -18.16
N VAL A 4 36.49 -29.52 -19.39
CA VAL A 4 35.96 -28.22 -19.83
C VAL A 4 34.42 -28.27 -19.90
N ILE A 5 33.85 -29.33 -20.48
CA ILE A 5 32.39 -29.53 -20.54
C ILE A 5 31.77 -29.68 -19.14
N ARG A 6 32.46 -30.33 -18.19
CA ARG A 6 31.99 -30.43 -16.79
C ARG A 6 32.03 -29.09 -16.06
N PHE A 7 33.03 -28.26 -16.34
CA PHE A 7 33.14 -26.92 -15.78
C PHE A 7 32.10 -25.95 -16.38
N ASP A 8 31.89 -26.02 -17.70
CA ASP A 8 30.86 -25.25 -18.40
C ASP A 8 29.45 -25.64 -17.93
N ALA A 9 29.17 -26.94 -17.80
CA ALA A 9 27.90 -27.43 -17.28
C ALA A 9 27.68 -26.99 -15.82
N TYR A 10 28.73 -27.00 -14.99
CA TYR A 10 28.66 -26.50 -13.61
C TYR A 10 28.37 -25.00 -13.56
N LEU A 11 29.05 -24.19 -14.38
CA LEU A 11 28.80 -22.76 -14.50
C LEU A 11 27.36 -22.47 -14.96
N MET A 12 26.86 -23.23 -15.94
CA MET A 12 25.48 -23.11 -16.41
C MET A 12 24.46 -23.43 -15.30
N ILE A 13 24.72 -24.47 -14.49
CA ILE A 13 23.87 -24.83 -13.35
C ILE A 13 23.87 -23.73 -12.28
N VAL A 14 25.04 -23.15 -11.96
CA VAL A 14 25.16 -22.05 -10.99
C VAL A 14 24.42 -20.79 -11.48
N MET A 15 24.51 -20.46 -12.77
CA MET A 15 23.79 -19.33 -13.36
C MET A 15 22.27 -19.56 -13.32
N LEU A 16 21.79 -20.77 -13.62
CA LEU A 16 20.36 -21.13 -13.52
C LEU A 16 19.81 -21.07 -12.09
N MET A 17 20.60 -21.43 -11.09
CA MET A 17 20.23 -21.30 -9.66
C MET A 17 20.23 -19.83 -9.19
N GLY A 18 21.07 -18.96 -9.78
CA GLY A 18 21.14 -17.53 -9.46
C GLY A 18 20.04 -16.67 -10.09
N LEU A 19 19.47 -17.08 -11.22
CA LEU A 19 18.41 -16.33 -11.92
C LEU A 19 17.02 -16.42 -11.24
N GLY A 20 16.83 -17.25 -10.21
CA GLY A 20 15.52 -17.52 -9.60
C GLY A 20 15.03 -16.51 -8.55
N ASN A 21 15.81 -15.48 -8.19
CA ASN A 21 15.53 -14.63 -7.03
C ASN A 21 15.41 -13.13 -7.36
N ALA A 22 14.63 -12.74 -8.36
CA ALA A 22 14.49 -11.32 -8.67
C ALA A 22 13.16 -10.88 -9.28
N ILE A 23 12.00 -11.38 -8.86
CA ILE A 23 10.73 -10.66 -9.06
C ILE A 23 9.74 -10.97 -7.92
N GLY A 24 9.88 -10.27 -6.79
CA GLY A 24 8.79 -10.16 -5.83
C GLY A 24 7.86 -9.04 -6.28
N LEU A 25 6.65 -9.37 -6.74
CA LEU A 25 5.62 -8.36 -6.97
C LEU A 25 5.12 -7.86 -5.59
N SER A 26 5.73 -6.79 -5.10
CA SER A 26 5.22 -6.04 -3.96
C SER A 26 4.01 -5.24 -4.46
N ASN A 27 2.80 -5.68 -4.09
CA ASN A 27 1.59 -4.92 -4.36
C ASN A 27 1.14 -4.24 -3.06
N GLY A 28 0.81 -2.95 -3.13
CA GLY A 28 0.26 -2.23 -2.00
C GLY A 28 -1.12 -2.78 -1.60
N TYR A 29 -1.41 -2.74 -0.31
CA TYR A 29 -2.71 -3.10 0.24
C TYR A 29 -3.71 -1.95 0.04
N LYS A 30 -4.97 -2.30 -0.30
CA LYS A 30 -6.06 -1.34 -0.36
C LYS A 30 -6.83 -1.34 0.96
N PHE A 31 -6.66 -0.29 1.76
CA PHE A 31 -7.38 -0.07 3.01
C PHE A 31 -8.74 0.59 2.77
N TYR A 32 -9.81 -0.01 3.25
CA TYR A 32 -11.15 0.56 3.20
C TYR A 32 -11.40 1.40 4.46
N VAL A 33 -11.32 2.72 4.33
CA VAL A 33 -11.49 3.65 5.46
C VAL A 33 -12.92 3.54 6.00
N GLY A 34 -13.06 3.41 7.32
CA GLY A 34 -14.34 3.17 8.00
C GLY A 34 -14.95 1.78 7.76
N GLY A 35 -14.24 0.87 7.08
CA GLY A 35 -14.68 -0.51 6.88
C GLY A 35 -16.03 -0.61 6.15
N ARG A 36 -17.05 -1.14 6.85
CA ARG A 36 -18.40 -1.32 6.29
C ARG A 36 -19.18 -0.01 6.19
N ASP A 37 -18.93 0.93 7.10
CA ASP A 37 -19.64 2.21 7.13
C ASP A 37 -19.15 3.14 6.03
N GLY A 38 -17.85 3.04 5.70
CA GLY A 38 -17.21 3.92 4.72
C GLY A 38 -16.88 5.28 5.31
N TRP A 39 -16.85 6.30 4.46
CA TRP A 39 -16.59 7.68 4.82
C TRP A 39 -17.91 8.40 5.12
N ILE A 40 -18.25 8.46 6.41
CA ILE A 40 -19.46 9.10 6.96
C ILE A 40 -19.12 9.94 8.21
N LEU A 41 -20.03 10.84 8.61
CA LEU A 41 -19.86 11.72 9.78
C LEU A 41 -19.85 10.99 11.12
N THR A 42 -20.63 9.92 11.25
CA THR A 42 -20.79 9.17 12.50
C THR A 42 -20.52 7.68 12.26
N PRO A 43 -19.25 7.28 12.07
CA PRO A 43 -18.88 5.87 11.89
C PRO A 43 -19.07 5.09 13.20
N SER A 44 -19.24 3.77 13.11
CA SER A 44 -19.29 2.87 14.28
C SER A 44 -17.96 2.78 15.02
N GLU A 45 -16.86 3.10 14.34
CA GLU A 45 -15.51 3.19 14.87
C GLU A 45 -14.87 4.52 14.46
N ASP A 46 -14.28 5.23 15.42
CA ASP A 46 -13.55 6.47 15.17
C ASP A 46 -12.38 6.25 14.20
N TYR A 47 -12.23 7.15 13.22
CA TYR A 47 -11.14 7.11 12.25
C TYR A 47 -9.76 7.19 12.90
N SER A 48 -9.60 7.87 14.05
CA SER A 48 -8.34 7.89 14.79
C SER A 48 -8.00 6.50 15.35
N HIS A 49 -8.98 5.81 15.93
CA HIS A 49 -8.80 4.45 16.43
C HIS A 49 -8.49 3.47 15.28
N CYS A 50 -9.22 3.58 14.17
CA CYS A 50 -8.98 2.79 12.96
C CYS A 50 -7.57 3.03 12.40
N SER A 51 -7.10 4.27 12.40
CA SER A 51 -5.76 4.62 11.91
C SER A 51 -4.66 4.06 12.82
N HIS A 52 -4.83 4.12 14.14
CA HIS A 52 -3.84 3.61 15.09
C HIS A 52 -3.68 2.08 15.06
N ARG A 53 -4.74 1.32 14.82
CA ARG A 53 -4.65 -0.16 14.77
C ARG A 53 -4.09 -0.69 13.45
N ASN A 54 -4.06 0.13 12.40
CA ASN A 54 -3.60 -0.25 11.08
C ASN A 54 -2.16 0.22 10.84
N ARG A 55 -1.38 -0.59 10.14
CA ARG A 55 -0.03 -0.23 9.70
C ARG A 55 -0.05 0.06 8.20
N PHE A 56 0.17 1.31 7.84
CA PHE A 56 0.29 1.76 6.45
C PHE A 56 1.73 1.66 5.96
N GLN A 57 1.91 1.17 4.74
CA GLN A 57 3.19 1.04 4.05
C GLN A 57 3.19 1.87 2.76
N VAL A 58 4.38 2.20 2.27
CA VAL A 58 4.52 2.87 0.98
C VAL A 58 3.91 1.97 -0.11
N ASN A 59 3.16 2.61 -1.02
CA ASN A 59 2.35 2.00 -2.09
C ASN A 59 0.97 1.47 -1.66
N ASP A 60 0.64 1.47 -0.37
CA ASP A 60 -0.74 1.20 0.05
C ASP A 60 -1.69 2.29 -0.46
N THR A 61 -2.97 1.95 -0.57
CA THR A 61 -4.02 2.86 -1.04
C THR A 61 -5.12 2.97 -0.01
N LEU A 62 -5.48 4.20 0.38
CA LEU A 62 -6.67 4.47 1.17
C LEU A 62 -7.87 4.61 0.23
N TYR A 63 -8.90 3.79 0.44
CA TYR A 63 -10.12 3.78 -0.34
C TYR A 63 -11.29 4.31 0.49
N PHE A 64 -11.77 5.50 0.12
CA PHE A 64 -12.89 6.17 0.76
C PHE A 64 -14.17 5.90 -0.02
N LYS A 65 -15.14 5.26 0.62
CA LYS A 65 -16.46 4.98 0.04
C LYS A 65 -17.48 5.94 0.63
N TYR A 66 -18.05 6.82 -0.19
CA TYR A 66 -19.11 7.74 0.20
C TYR A 66 -20.07 8.00 -0.97
N ALA A 67 -21.24 8.56 -0.67
CA ALA A 67 -22.18 8.98 -1.69
C ALA A 67 -21.60 10.16 -2.47
N LYS A 68 -21.43 9.98 -3.79
CA LYS A 68 -20.94 11.03 -4.68
C LYS A 68 -21.78 12.31 -4.48
N GLU A 69 -21.13 13.48 -4.48
CA GLU A 69 -21.74 14.81 -4.30
C GLU A 69 -22.25 15.13 -2.87
N LYS A 70 -22.22 14.18 -1.94
CA LYS A 70 -22.56 14.43 -0.52
C LYS A 70 -21.35 14.78 0.34
N ASP A 71 -20.18 14.38 -0.11
CA ASP A 71 -18.94 14.53 0.64
C ASP A 71 -17.74 14.59 -0.32
N SER A 72 -16.56 14.87 0.21
CA SER A 72 -15.28 14.87 -0.49
C SER A 72 -14.16 14.36 0.44
N VAL A 73 -12.99 14.13 -0.16
CA VAL A 73 -11.77 13.80 0.59
C VAL A 73 -10.71 14.80 0.17
N LEU A 74 -10.09 15.43 1.16
CA LEU A 74 -9.07 16.47 0.99
C LEU A 74 -7.80 16.01 1.70
N GLU A 75 -6.66 16.13 1.04
CA GLU A 75 -5.35 16.00 1.68
C GLU A 75 -4.98 17.37 2.22
N VAL A 76 -4.50 17.44 3.46
CA VAL A 76 -4.20 18.72 4.12
C VAL A 76 -2.95 18.58 4.99
N SER A 77 -2.33 19.70 5.33
CA SER A 77 -1.26 19.73 6.32
C SER A 77 -1.78 19.45 7.74
N GLU A 78 -0.88 19.12 8.68
CA GLU A 78 -1.25 18.90 10.07
C GLU A 78 -1.90 20.13 10.72
N GLU A 79 -1.38 21.33 10.42
CA GLU A 79 -1.92 22.59 10.95
C GLU A 79 -3.36 22.81 10.47
N GLU A 80 -3.62 22.61 9.18
CA GLU A 80 -4.94 22.76 8.59
C GLU A 80 -5.92 21.69 9.06
N TYR A 81 -5.46 20.45 9.25
CA TYR A 81 -6.25 19.38 9.86
C TYR A 81 -6.75 19.76 11.26
N ASN A 82 -5.86 20.29 12.11
CA ASN A 82 -6.16 20.62 13.50
C ASN A 82 -7.19 21.76 13.65
N ILE A 83 -7.29 22.65 12.66
CA ILE A 83 -8.27 23.75 12.64
C ILE A 83 -9.43 23.54 11.67
N CYS A 84 -9.51 22.36 11.03
CA CYS A 84 -10.49 22.03 10.00
C CYS A 84 -10.51 23.02 8.81
N ASN A 85 -9.34 23.52 8.38
CA ASN A 85 -9.25 24.40 7.21
C ASN A 85 -9.26 23.59 5.91
N THR A 86 -10.20 23.91 5.01
CA THR A 86 -10.41 23.23 3.73
C THR A 86 -10.19 24.13 2.51
N THR A 87 -9.59 25.31 2.68
CA THR A 87 -9.48 26.31 1.60
C THR A 87 -8.33 26.04 0.63
N HIS A 88 -7.27 25.38 1.08
CA HIS A 88 -6.10 25.01 0.25
C HIS A 88 -5.75 23.52 0.39
N PRO A 89 -6.64 22.62 -0.06
CA PRO A 89 -6.39 21.19 -0.08
C PRO A 89 -5.40 20.78 -1.18
#